data_AF-A0A8D8E2A4-F1
#
_entry.id   AF-A0A8D8E2A4-F1
#
_cell.length_a   1.000
_cell.length_b   1.000
_cell.length_c   1.000
_cell.angle_alpha   90.00
_cell.angle_beta   90.00
_cell.angle_gamma   90.00
#
_symmetry.space_group_name_H-M   'P 1'
#
loop_
_entity.id
_entity.type
_entity.pdbx_description
1 polymer ?
#
loop_
_entity_poly.entity_id
_entity_poly.type
_entity_poly.pdbx_seq_one_letter_code
_entity_poly.pdbx_strand_id
1 'polypeptide(L)'
;MKASARRIVRLQNFVHNEAEKSQPYKFYFRPVVEVKHAQDAIITDRPEDIVKRYDTMTMPIMTGGNTAEGSLTAFMLRGRMKEFDRHPERLISLLLDDAEIPDRVGLGKLIKQFYFGGRNIDKSTIQQLSDLSTDADFLIHQAVTAEWIARNQPRVKHYYYLFSFSGRWSLMKHLLGVPQIDGACHIEDVFYMFNSYFLPTIPEDSDEMKIQKSFIKLLTNFAKYDDPTAQGFEPSQLKWLPVQSCDRRSDGFNMDCLLIDKNLKMVRNLNRERVELWRGLFKKYKNGYLYEQGKSQLNC
;
A
#
# COMPACT_ATOMS: atom_id res chain seq x y z
N MET A 1 -15.79 -33.79 2.34
CA MET A 1 -15.60 -33.17 1.00
C MET A 1 -14.98 -34.22 0.08
N LYS A 2 -15.49 -34.47 -1.15
CA LYS A 2 -14.99 -35.55 -2.05
C LYS A 2 -14.03 -35.07 -3.16
N ALA A 3 -13.84 -33.75 -3.33
CA ALA A 3 -12.95 -33.21 -4.35
C ALA A 3 -11.49 -33.20 -3.85
N SER A 4 -10.53 -33.47 -4.74
CA SER A 4 -9.11 -33.39 -4.41
C SER A 4 -8.64 -31.92 -4.33
N ALA A 5 -7.65 -31.65 -3.47
CA ALA A 5 -7.04 -30.32 -3.35
C ALA A 5 -6.53 -29.81 -4.71
N ARG A 6 -5.91 -30.68 -5.51
CA ARG A 6 -5.44 -30.35 -6.87
C ARG A 6 -6.59 -29.87 -7.77
N ARG A 7 -7.76 -30.48 -7.68
CA ARG A 7 -8.94 -30.08 -8.47
C ARG A 7 -9.47 -28.72 -8.00
N ILE A 8 -9.52 -28.48 -6.69
CA ILE A 8 -9.95 -27.20 -6.12
C ILE A 8 -9.04 -26.07 -6.61
N VAL A 9 -7.72 -26.20 -6.43
CA VAL A 9 -6.73 -25.18 -6.86
C VAL A 9 -6.81 -24.93 -8.36
N ARG A 10 -6.99 -25.97 -9.18
CA ARG A 10 -7.13 -25.81 -10.64
C ARG A 10 -8.37 -25.00 -11.03
N LEU A 11 -9.46 -25.13 -10.28
CA LEU A 11 -10.75 -24.53 -10.60
C LEU A 11 -11.00 -23.20 -9.86
N GLN A 12 -10.14 -22.82 -8.91
CA GLN A 12 -10.38 -21.69 -8.01
C GLN A 12 -10.56 -20.36 -8.73
N ASN A 13 -9.99 -20.19 -9.94
CA ASN A 13 -10.09 -18.95 -10.72
C ASN A 13 -11.34 -18.88 -11.63
N PHE A 14 -12.21 -19.89 -11.57
CA PHE A 14 -13.42 -20.01 -12.43
C PHE A 14 -14.73 -19.90 -11.65
N VAL A 15 -14.68 -19.43 -10.40
CA VAL A 15 -15.85 -19.37 -9.49
C VAL A 15 -16.47 -17.97 -9.41
N HIS A 16 -16.10 -17.07 -10.32
CA HIS A 16 -16.49 -15.67 -10.27
C HIS A 16 -17.96 -15.44 -10.62
N ASN A 17 -18.56 -14.43 -10.00
CA ASN A 17 -19.82 -13.87 -10.45
C ASN A 17 -19.59 -12.75 -11.51
N GLU A 18 -20.68 -12.21 -12.07
CA GLU A 18 -20.60 -11.15 -13.10
C GLU A 18 -19.91 -9.87 -12.59
N ALA A 19 -20.14 -9.48 -11.33
CA ALA A 19 -19.53 -8.29 -10.75
C ALA A 19 -18.01 -8.45 -10.57
N GLU A 20 -17.54 -9.67 -10.33
CA GLU A 20 -16.11 -9.96 -10.16
C GLU A 20 -15.37 -10.13 -11.50
N LYS A 21 -16.09 -10.27 -12.64
CA LYS A 21 -15.45 -10.35 -13.97
C LYS A 21 -14.75 -9.05 -14.36
N SER A 22 -15.30 -7.91 -13.95
CA SER A 22 -14.79 -6.58 -14.26
C SER A 22 -13.65 -6.14 -13.35
N GLN A 23 -13.40 -6.87 -12.26
CA GLN A 23 -12.35 -6.55 -11.30
C GLN A 23 -10.96 -6.79 -11.91
N PRO A 24 -9.99 -5.87 -11.68
CA PRO A 24 -8.65 -5.99 -12.24
C PRO A 24 -7.90 -7.22 -11.69
N TYR A 25 -8.17 -7.58 -10.42
CA TYR A 25 -7.57 -8.72 -9.72
C TYR A 25 -8.61 -9.80 -9.39
N LYS A 26 -8.24 -11.06 -9.64
CA LYS A 26 -9.14 -12.21 -9.54
C LYS A 26 -8.82 -13.08 -8.32
N PHE A 27 -9.07 -12.54 -7.13
CA PHE A 27 -8.91 -13.25 -5.85
C PHE A 27 -10.28 -13.60 -5.25
N TYR A 28 -10.79 -14.80 -5.54
CA TYR A 28 -12.14 -15.21 -5.13
C TYR A 28 -12.21 -15.78 -3.72
N PHE A 29 -11.12 -16.39 -3.25
CA PHE A 29 -10.99 -16.87 -1.88
C PHE A 29 -10.08 -15.91 -1.12
N ARG A 30 -10.65 -15.27 -0.09
CA ARG A 30 -10.03 -14.19 0.67
C ARG A 30 -10.42 -14.30 2.15
N PRO A 31 -9.68 -13.65 3.07
CA PRO A 31 -10.15 -13.46 4.43
C PRO A 31 -11.56 -12.84 4.46
N VAL A 32 -12.42 -13.34 5.35
CA VAL A 32 -13.79 -12.87 5.54
C VAL A 32 -14.06 -12.64 7.02
N VAL A 33 -15.08 -11.84 7.33
CA VAL A 33 -15.61 -11.77 8.70
C VAL A 33 -16.32 -13.09 9.00
N GLU A 34 -15.83 -13.79 10.01
CA GLU A 34 -16.28 -15.11 10.43
C GLU A 34 -17.49 -15.04 11.36
N VAL A 35 -18.17 -16.18 11.51
CA VAL A 35 -19.26 -16.32 12.48
C VAL A 35 -18.65 -16.28 13.88
N LYS A 36 -19.03 -15.27 14.69
CA LYS A 36 -18.45 -14.97 16.02
C LYS A 36 -18.42 -16.15 17.01
N HIS A 37 -19.30 -17.14 16.83
CA HIS A 37 -19.44 -18.27 17.75
C HIS A 37 -18.72 -19.54 17.29
N ALA A 38 -18.01 -19.52 16.16
CA ALA A 38 -17.12 -20.61 15.81
C ALA A 38 -15.96 -20.67 16.81
N GLN A 39 -15.62 -21.87 17.28
CA GLN A 39 -14.62 -22.08 18.34
C GLN A 39 -13.22 -21.58 17.95
N ASP A 40 -12.92 -21.59 16.66
CA ASP A 40 -11.65 -21.27 16.03
C ASP A 40 -11.70 -19.98 15.19
N ALA A 41 -12.72 -19.14 15.38
CA ALA A 41 -12.85 -17.88 14.65
C ALA A 41 -11.66 -16.93 14.93
N ILE A 42 -11.07 -16.38 13.86
CA ILE A 42 -9.93 -15.46 13.92
C ILE A 42 -10.38 -14.02 13.64
N ILE A 43 -11.11 -13.80 12.55
CA ILE A 43 -11.54 -12.46 12.09
C ILE A 43 -13.02 -12.30 12.37
N THR A 44 -13.38 -11.84 13.56
CA THR A 44 -14.78 -11.72 13.99
C THR A 44 -15.41 -10.36 13.73
N ASP A 45 -14.62 -9.35 13.37
CA ASP A 45 -15.06 -7.99 13.06
C ASP A 45 -14.30 -7.45 11.84
N ARG A 46 -14.79 -6.36 11.24
CA ARG A 46 -14.13 -5.73 10.10
C ARG A 46 -12.77 -5.18 10.56
N PRO A 47 -11.67 -5.38 9.80
CA PRO A 47 -10.35 -4.87 10.18
C PRO A 47 -10.33 -3.36 10.45
N GLU A 48 -11.12 -2.58 9.70
CA GLU A 48 -11.25 -1.13 9.91
C GLU A 48 -11.84 -0.78 11.28
N ASP A 49 -12.83 -1.54 11.76
CA ASP A 49 -13.46 -1.32 13.06
C ASP A 49 -12.46 -1.64 14.18
N ILE A 50 -11.67 -2.69 14.01
CA ILE A 50 -10.65 -3.10 14.98
C ILE A 50 -9.60 -2.00 15.15
N VAL A 51 -9.03 -1.48 14.06
CA VAL A 51 -7.99 -0.44 14.13
C VAL A 51 -8.54 0.90 14.62
N LYS A 52 -9.83 1.19 14.39
CA LYS A 52 -10.49 2.42 14.86
C LYS A 52 -10.95 2.39 16.31
N ARG A 53 -11.03 1.22 16.95
CA ARG A 53 -11.36 1.12 18.39
C ARG A 53 -10.31 1.83 19.22
N TYR A 54 -10.72 2.86 19.93
CA TYR A 54 -9.78 3.70 20.67
C TYR A 54 -8.95 2.89 21.66
N ASP A 55 -7.64 2.95 21.44
CA ASP A 55 -6.60 2.61 22.40
C ASP A 55 -6.70 1.16 22.90
N THR A 56 -6.89 0.25 21.94
CA THR A 56 -7.00 -1.20 22.18
C THR A 56 -5.73 -1.96 21.79
N MET A 57 -4.88 -1.35 20.95
CA MET A 57 -3.61 -1.91 20.51
C MET A 57 -2.47 -1.42 21.41
N THR A 58 -1.51 -2.29 21.70
CA THR A 58 -0.38 -1.98 22.60
C THR A 58 0.99 -2.27 22.00
N MET A 59 1.06 -3.13 20.97
CA MET A 59 2.31 -3.53 20.36
C MET A 59 2.82 -2.44 19.40
N PRO A 60 4.14 -2.12 19.41
CA PRO A 60 4.76 -1.36 18.34
C PRO A 60 4.57 -2.04 16.98
N ILE A 61 4.45 -1.23 15.93
CA ILE A 61 4.20 -1.72 14.57
C ILE A 61 5.20 -1.08 13.62
N MET A 62 5.78 -1.89 12.74
CA MET A 62 6.46 -1.40 11.54
C MET A 62 5.68 -1.84 10.32
N THR A 63 5.36 -0.90 9.43
CA THR A 63 4.79 -1.19 8.11
C THR A 63 5.59 -0.47 7.04
N GLY A 64 5.44 -0.88 5.79
CA GLY A 64 5.99 -0.13 4.68
C GLY A 64 5.55 -0.69 3.34
N GLY A 65 6.10 -0.11 2.30
CA GLY A 65 5.91 -0.52 0.92
C GLY A 65 7.02 0.01 0.04
N ASN A 66 6.89 -0.26 -1.25
CA ASN A 66 7.84 0.15 -2.28
C ASN A 66 7.34 1.40 -3.03
N THR A 67 8.22 2.18 -3.64
CA THR A 67 7.82 3.42 -4.34
C THR A 67 7.12 3.19 -5.69
N ALA A 68 7.17 1.98 -6.24
CA ALA A 68 6.55 1.58 -7.50
C ALA A 68 5.86 0.21 -7.43
N GLU A 69 5.10 -0.05 -6.35
CA GLU A 69 4.30 -1.27 -6.17
C GLU A 69 3.44 -1.61 -7.40
N GLY A 70 2.87 -0.59 -8.02
CA GLY A 70 2.01 -0.68 -9.20
C GLY A 70 2.69 -1.22 -10.46
N SER A 71 4.01 -1.43 -10.45
CA SER A 71 4.69 -2.14 -11.53
C SER A 71 4.16 -3.57 -11.68
N LEU A 72 3.67 -4.18 -10.59
CA LEU A 72 3.01 -5.48 -10.62
C LEU A 72 1.74 -5.42 -11.47
N THR A 73 0.96 -4.34 -11.34
CA THR A 73 -0.26 -4.12 -12.12
C THR A 73 0.06 -3.95 -13.60
N ALA A 74 1.11 -3.19 -13.94
CA ALA A 74 1.59 -3.07 -15.31
C ALA A 74 1.92 -4.44 -15.94
N PHE A 75 2.48 -5.37 -15.17
CA PHE A 75 2.69 -6.76 -15.59
C PHE A 75 1.39 -7.54 -15.75
N MET A 76 0.52 -7.54 -14.75
CA MET A 76 -0.74 -8.31 -14.75
C MET A 76 -1.75 -7.85 -15.81
N LEU A 77 -1.69 -6.57 -16.18
CA LEU A 77 -2.54 -5.95 -17.21
C LEU A 77 -1.89 -5.95 -18.59
N ARG A 78 -0.73 -6.57 -18.78
CA ARG A 78 -0.08 -6.67 -20.09
C ARG A 78 -1.05 -7.24 -21.12
N GLY A 79 -1.27 -6.50 -22.21
CA GLY A 79 -2.22 -6.85 -23.28
C GLY A 79 -3.66 -6.38 -23.05
N ARG A 80 -4.02 -5.91 -21.84
CA ARG A 80 -5.37 -5.44 -21.47
C ARG A 80 -5.43 -3.96 -21.07
N MET A 81 -4.30 -3.26 -21.03
CA MET A 81 -4.21 -1.83 -20.63
C MET A 81 -5.22 -0.93 -21.36
N LYS A 82 -5.43 -1.13 -22.67
CA LYS A 82 -6.36 -0.34 -23.49
C LYS A 82 -7.83 -0.50 -23.09
N GLU A 83 -8.19 -1.53 -22.33
CA GLU A 83 -9.56 -1.67 -21.81
C GLU A 83 -9.91 -0.56 -20.83
N PHE A 84 -8.93 -0.03 -20.10
CA PHE A 84 -9.12 1.05 -19.12
C PHE A 84 -9.38 2.41 -19.78
N ASP A 85 -8.98 2.58 -21.05
CA ASP A 85 -9.40 3.74 -21.83
C ASP A 85 -10.91 3.69 -22.15
N ARG A 86 -11.46 2.49 -22.36
CA ARG A 86 -12.88 2.26 -22.66
C ARG A 86 -13.75 2.21 -21.39
N HIS A 87 -13.16 1.75 -20.30
CA HIS A 87 -13.78 1.54 -19.00
C HIS A 87 -13.03 2.31 -17.90
N PRO A 88 -13.02 3.65 -17.95
CA PRO A 88 -12.26 4.46 -16.99
C PRO A 88 -12.75 4.28 -15.54
N GLU A 89 -13.98 3.83 -15.33
CA GLU A 89 -14.51 3.45 -14.01
C GLU A 89 -13.70 2.34 -13.32
N ARG A 90 -12.92 1.55 -14.08
CA ARG A 90 -12.01 0.52 -13.54
C ARG A 90 -10.71 1.10 -12.94
N LEU A 91 -10.47 2.40 -13.09
CA LEU A 91 -9.32 3.10 -12.49
C LEU A 91 -9.59 3.54 -11.03
N ILE A 92 -10.83 3.39 -10.57
CA ILE A 92 -11.23 3.74 -9.20
C ILE A 92 -10.70 2.66 -8.24
N SER A 93 -10.04 3.09 -7.16
CA SER A 93 -9.57 2.19 -6.09
C SER A 93 -10.72 1.36 -5.51
N LEU A 94 -10.43 0.10 -5.17
CA LEU A 94 -11.37 -0.81 -4.53
C LEU A 94 -11.85 -0.30 -3.15
N LEU A 95 -11.13 0.62 -2.52
CA LEU A 95 -11.61 1.27 -1.28
C LEU A 95 -12.88 2.11 -1.48
N LEU A 96 -13.24 2.43 -2.72
CA LEU A 96 -14.46 3.15 -3.10
C LEU A 96 -15.49 2.24 -3.80
N ASP A 97 -15.31 0.92 -3.76
CA ASP A 97 -16.21 0.00 -4.47
C ASP A 97 -17.60 -0.09 -3.80
N ASP A 98 -17.62 -0.04 -2.47
CA ASP A 98 -18.82 0.01 -1.62
C ASP A 98 -19.42 1.43 -1.48
N ALA A 99 -18.80 2.44 -2.10
CA ALA A 99 -19.28 3.82 -2.03
C ALA A 99 -20.35 4.11 -3.09
N GLU A 100 -21.39 4.84 -2.69
CA GLU A 100 -22.39 5.36 -3.63
C GLU A 100 -21.79 6.51 -4.45
N ILE A 101 -21.40 6.19 -5.69
CA ILE A 101 -20.83 7.15 -6.64
C ILE A 101 -21.79 7.27 -7.83
N PRO A 102 -22.55 8.38 -7.95
CA PRO A 102 -23.55 8.54 -9.00
C PRO A 102 -22.98 8.46 -10.43
N ASP A 103 -21.76 8.97 -10.62
CA ASP A 103 -21.06 8.96 -11.92
C ASP A 103 -19.66 8.35 -11.79
N ARG A 104 -19.60 7.00 -11.77
CA ARG A 104 -18.33 6.26 -11.73
C ARG A 104 -17.49 6.47 -13.00
N VAL A 105 -18.12 6.61 -14.16
CA VAL A 105 -17.41 6.83 -15.43
C VAL A 105 -16.72 8.20 -15.41
N GLY A 106 -17.42 9.26 -14.99
CA GLY A 106 -16.86 10.59 -14.82
C GLY A 106 -15.75 10.65 -13.79
N LEU A 107 -15.91 9.97 -12.65
CA LEU A 107 -14.84 9.85 -11.65
C LEU A 107 -13.60 9.15 -12.23
N GLY A 108 -13.80 8.04 -12.96
CA GLY A 108 -12.72 7.35 -13.66
C GLY A 108 -11.98 8.26 -14.65
N LYS A 109 -12.72 9.09 -15.40
CA LYS A 109 -12.12 10.09 -16.31
C LYS A 109 -11.33 11.16 -15.57
N LEU A 110 -11.79 11.60 -14.39
CA LEU A 110 -11.06 12.55 -13.54
C LEU A 110 -9.74 11.95 -13.06
N ILE A 111 -9.77 10.71 -12.57
CA ILE A 111 -8.56 9.98 -12.14
C ILE A 111 -7.61 9.82 -13.34
N LYS A 112 -8.13 9.41 -14.49
CA LYS A 112 -7.33 9.32 -15.73
C LYS A 112 -6.71 10.67 -16.09
N GLN A 113 -7.46 11.76 -16.00
CA GLN A 113 -6.94 13.09 -16.29
C GLN A 113 -5.80 13.46 -15.36
N PHE A 114 -5.93 13.17 -14.06
CA PHE A 114 -4.90 13.47 -13.06
C PHE A 114 -3.59 12.72 -13.33
N TYR A 115 -3.64 11.41 -13.56
CA TYR A 115 -2.43 10.59 -13.72
C TYR A 115 -1.86 10.63 -15.15
N PHE A 116 -2.71 10.67 -16.17
CA PHE A 116 -2.28 10.50 -17.57
C PHE A 116 -2.30 11.80 -18.37
N GLY A 117 -2.92 12.87 -17.85
CA GLY A 117 -3.07 14.13 -18.57
C GLY A 117 -3.91 14.00 -19.84
N GLY A 118 -4.84 13.04 -19.89
CA GLY A 118 -5.67 12.74 -21.06
C GLY A 118 -5.02 11.79 -22.07
N ARG A 119 -3.77 11.36 -21.87
CA ARG A 119 -3.11 10.36 -22.73
C ARG A 119 -3.76 8.98 -22.58
N ASN A 120 -3.58 8.15 -23.60
CA ASN A 120 -4.04 6.76 -23.60
C ASN A 120 -3.24 5.91 -22.61
N ILE A 121 -3.84 4.83 -22.14
CA ILE A 121 -3.22 3.87 -21.22
C ILE A 121 -2.57 2.77 -22.04
N ASP A 122 -1.27 2.92 -22.29
CA ASP A 122 -0.47 1.99 -23.08
C ASP A 122 1.00 1.94 -22.60
N LYS A 123 1.88 1.30 -23.39
CA LYS A 123 3.28 1.15 -23.03
C LYS A 123 4.01 2.49 -22.85
N SER A 124 3.58 3.56 -23.51
CA SER A 124 4.19 4.90 -23.39
C SER A 124 3.83 5.60 -22.08
N THR A 125 2.76 5.17 -21.41
CA THR A 125 2.26 5.71 -20.14
C THR A 125 2.38 4.72 -18.99
N ILE A 126 3.31 3.77 -19.10
CA ILE A 126 3.47 2.68 -18.13
C ILE A 126 3.85 3.19 -16.73
N GLN A 127 4.64 4.28 -16.64
CA GLN A 127 4.98 4.90 -15.37
C GLN A 127 3.72 5.45 -14.70
N GLN A 128 2.85 6.14 -15.45
CA GLN A 128 1.60 6.69 -14.92
C GLN A 128 0.64 5.59 -14.47
N LEU A 129 0.61 4.46 -15.19
CA LEU A 129 -0.13 3.28 -14.75
C LEU A 129 0.45 2.71 -13.44
N SER A 130 1.78 2.67 -13.33
CA SER A 130 2.46 2.25 -12.11
C SER A 130 2.16 3.19 -10.94
N ASP A 131 2.21 4.50 -11.14
CA ASP A 131 1.94 5.50 -10.12
C ASP A 131 0.50 5.40 -9.64
N LEU A 132 -0.46 5.33 -10.57
CA LEU A 132 -1.88 5.15 -10.24
C LEU A 132 -2.10 3.87 -9.44
N SER A 133 -1.55 2.74 -9.89
CA SER A 133 -1.78 1.45 -9.24
C SER A 133 -1.06 1.35 -7.89
N THR A 134 0.14 1.94 -7.78
CA THR A 134 0.84 2.12 -6.50
C THR A 134 -0.06 2.85 -5.52
N ASP A 135 -0.70 3.92 -5.98
CA ASP A 135 -1.55 4.73 -5.12
C ASP A 135 -2.86 4.02 -4.76
N ALA A 136 -3.56 3.49 -5.75
CA ALA A 136 -4.91 2.92 -5.62
C ALA A 136 -4.93 1.58 -4.88
N ASP A 137 -3.90 0.75 -5.03
CA ASP A 137 -3.87 -0.63 -4.53
C ASP A 137 -2.98 -0.82 -3.29
N PHE A 138 -2.06 0.11 -3.01
CA PHE A 138 -1.09 -0.03 -1.91
C PHE A 138 -0.99 1.23 -1.04
N LEU A 139 -0.45 2.32 -1.57
CA LEU A 139 -0.06 3.50 -0.78
C LEU A 139 -1.25 4.10 -0.04
N ILE A 140 -2.43 4.20 -0.67
CA ILE A 140 -3.57 4.81 0.01
C ILE A 140 -4.12 3.92 1.13
N HIS A 141 -4.09 2.59 0.97
CA HIS A 141 -4.46 1.64 2.02
C HIS A 141 -3.52 1.79 3.22
N GLN A 142 -2.22 1.89 2.95
CA GLN A 142 -1.18 2.09 3.95
C GLN A 142 -1.31 3.44 4.66
N ALA A 143 -1.52 4.52 3.92
CA ALA A 143 -1.66 5.87 4.47
C ALA A 143 -2.91 6.01 5.36
N VAL A 144 -4.05 5.48 4.92
CA VAL A 144 -5.29 5.49 5.70
C VAL A 144 -5.16 4.64 6.98
N THR A 145 -4.49 3.49 6.89
CA THR A 145 -4.24 2.64 8.07
C THR A 145 -3.31 3.34 9.06
N ALA A 146 -2.23 3.97 8.56
CA ALA A 146 -1.32 4.77 9.39
C ALA A 146 -2.06 5.92 10.10
N GLU A 147 -2.96 6.59 9.39
CA GLU A 147 -3.82 7.63 9.96
C GLU A 147 -4.74 7.07 11.05
N TRP A 148 -5.39 5.93 10.82
CA TRP A 148 -6.24 5.32 11.83
C TRP A 148 -5.46 4.93 13.09
N ILE A 149 -4.24 4.39 12.95
CA ILE A 149 -3.36 4.09 14.08
C ILE A 149 -2.99 5.37 14.82
N ALA A 150 -2.50 6.39 14.09
CA ALA A 150 -2.08 7.67 14.67
C ALA A 150 -3.21 8.41 15.42
N ARG A 151 -4.46 8.24 14.97
CA ARG A 151 -5.64 8.85 15.61
C ARG A 151 -6.15 8.04 16.79
N ASN A 152 -6.24 6.72 16.62
CA ASN A 152 -7.02 5.90 17.53
C ASN A 152 -6.17 5.07 18.48
N GLN A 153 -4.87 4.88 18.24
CA GLN A 153 -3.99 4.04 19.04
C GLN A 153 -2.81 4.84 19.62
N PRO A 154 -3.05 5.78 20.56
CA PRO A 154 -2.02 6.71 21.04
C PRO A 154 -0.82 6.02 21.72
N ARG A 155 -0.98 4.77 22.19
CA ARG A 155 0.11 3.98 22.78
C ARG A 155 0.96 3.21 21.75
N VAL A 156 0.52 3.09 20.50
CA VAL A 156 1.25 2.35 19.48
C VAL A 156 2.33 3.23 18.86
N LYS A 157 3.59 2.81 18.98
CA LYS A 157 4.70 3.36 18.17
C LYS A 157 4.62 2.75 16.79
N HIS A 158 4.16 3.53 15.82
CA HIS A 158 4.06 3.12 14.41
C HIS A 158 5.24 3.68 13.61
N TYR A 159 6.06 2.79 13.05
CA TYR A 159 7.15 3.16 12.13
C TYR A 159 6.75 2.81 10.70
N TYR A 160 6.88 3.79 9.79
CA TYR A 160 6.54 3.60 8.38
C TYR A 160 7.78 3.79 7.48
N TYR A 161 8.04 2.85 6.57
CA TYR A 161 9.10 2.99 5.56
C TYR A 161 8.55 3.01 4.12
N LEU A 162 9.28 3.66 3.23
CA LEU A 162 9.17 3.48 1.79
C LEU A 162 10.50 3.04 1.23
N PHE A 163 10.54 1.86 0.65
CA PHE A 163 11.70 1.36 -0.05
C PHE A 163 11.70 1.87 -1.48
N SER A 164 12.80 2.50 -1.90
CA SER A 164 12.88 3.18 -3.20
C SER A 164 14.14 2.82 -3.98
N PHE A 165 15.07 2.11 -3.37
CA PHE A 165 16.30 1.73 -4.05
C PHE A 165 15.99 0.78 -5.21
N SER A 166 16.44 1.16 -6.41
CA SER A 166 16.40 0.31 -7.60
C SER A 166 17.83 0.07 -8.07
N GLY A 167 18.36 -1.11 -7.75
CA GLY A 167 19.72 -1.51 -8.06
C GLY A 167 19.79 -2.69 -9.03
N ARG A 168 20.89 -3.42 -8.98
CA ARG A 168 21.12 -4.62 -9.80
C ARG A 168 20.25 -5.82 -9.38
N TRP A 169 19.73 -5.81 -8.14
CA TRP A 169 18.77 -6.80 -7.68
C TRP A 169 17.34 -6.55 -8.19
N SER A 170 17.09 -5.42 -8.86
CA SER A 170 15.81 -5.12 -9.53
C SER A 170 15.61 -5.89 -10.83
N LEU A 171 16.09 -7.13 -10.88
CA LEU A 171 15.90 -8.09 -11.97
C LEU A 171 14.42 -8.39 -12.18
N MET A 172 13.60 -8.32 -11.12
CA MET A 172 12.15 -8.53 -11.23
C MET A 172 11.50 -7.55 -12.20
N LYS A 173 11.90 -6.27 -12.23
CA LYS A 173 11.39 -5.33 -13.24
C LYS A 173 11.68 -5.77 -14.67
N HIS A 174 12.84 -6.37 -14.90
CA HIS A 174 13.21 -6.92 -16.20
C HIS A 174 12.39 -8.16 -16.55
N LEU A 175 12.20 -9.07 -15.60
CA LEU A 175 11.36 -10.27 -15.76
C LEU A 175 9.89 -9.91 -16.01
N LEU A 176 9.38 -8.91 -15.31
CA LEU A 176 8.05 -8.33 -15.51
C LEU A 176 7.97 -7.50 -16.82
N GLY A 177 9.12 -7.25 -17.47
CA GLY A 177 9.31 -6.44 -18.67
C GLY A 177 8.75 -5.03 -18.55
N VAL A 178 9.10 -4.40 -17.44
CA VAL A 178 8.87 -2.99 -17.09
C VAL A 178 10.15 -2.32 -16.54
N PRO A 179 11.35 -2.53 -17.15
CA PRO A 179 12.60 -1.97 -16.64
C PRO A 179 12.63 -0.44 -16.62
N GLN A 180 11.76 0.21 -17.39
CA GLN A 180 11.63 1.67 -17.48
C GLN A 180 10.82 2.32 -16.35
N ILE A 181 10.24 1.53 -15.43
CA ILE A 181 9.52 2.09 -14.28
C ILE A 181 10.53 2.53 -13.22
N ASP A 182 10.45 3.78 -12.80
CA ASP A 182 11.25 4.37 -11.72
C ASP A 182 10.74 3.94 -10.34
N GLY A 183 11.63 3.82 -9.36
CA GLY A 183 11.31 3.42 -7.96
C GLY A 183 11.54 1.94 -7.67
N ALA A 184 11.15 1.41 -6.51
CA ALA A 184 11.25 -0.02 -6.22
C ALA A 184 9.94 -0.75 -6.56
N CYS A 185 9.99 -1.90 -7.25
CA CYS A 185 8.78 -2.64 -7.58
C CYS A 185 8.22 -3.41 -6.37
N HIS A 186 7.00 -3.93 -6.51
CA HIS A 186 6.49 -4.94 -5.57
C HIS A 186 7.53 -6.07 -5.40
N ILE A 187 7.65 -6.56 -4.16
CA ILE A 187 8.61 -7.57 -3.67
C ILE A 187 10.10 -7.19 -3.70
N GLU A 188 10.47 -5.98 -4.14
CA GLU A 188 11.88 -5.59 -4.28
C GLU A 188 12.62 -5.57 -2.93
N ASP A 189 12.01 -4.99 -1.90
CA ASP A 189 12.56 -4.91 -0.55
C ASP A 189 12.82 -6.28 0.10
N VAL A 190 12.05 -7.31 -0.28
CA VAL A 190 12.25 -8.69 0.18
C VAL A 190 13.62 -9.23 -0.20
N PHE A 191 14.18 -8.85 -1.36
CA PHE A 191 15.53 -9.27 -1.77
C PHE A 191 16.64 -8.62 -0.94
N TYR A 192 16.33 -7.55 -0.22
CA TYR A 192 17.23 -6.92 0.76
C TYR A 192 17.02 -7.45 2.18
N MET A 193 16.00 -8.29 2.41
CA MET A 193 15.78 -9.01 3.67
C MET A 193 16.29 -10.45 3.59
N PHE A 194 16.05 -11.12 2.47
CA PHE A 194 16.29 -12.54 2.28
C PHE A 194 17.12 -12.79 1.02
N ASN A 195 18.10 -13.69 1.13
CA ASN A 195 18.84 -14.14 -0.03
C ASN A 195 17.99 -15.09 -0.88
N SER A 196 18.10 -14.98 -2.20
CA SER A 196 17.41 -15.84 -3.17
C SER A 196 18.39 -16.38 -4.20
N TYR A 197 18.21 -17.64 -4.61
CA TYR A 197 19.16 -18.36 -5.47
C TYR A 197 19.36 -17.70 -6.85
N PHE A 198 18.39 -16.92 -7.31
CA PHE A 198 18.41 -16.27 -8.63
C PHE A 198 18.97 -14.85 -8.60
N LEU A 199 19.32 -14.31 -7.43
CA LEU A 199 19.95 -12.99 -7.35
C LEU A 199 21.41 -13.09 -7.81
N PRO A 200 21.88 -12.14 -8.63
CA PRO A 200 23.28 -12.12 -9.02
C PRO A 200 24.17 -11.81 -7.81
N THR A 201 25.35 -12.40 -7.78
CA THR A 201 26.42 -12.00 -6.86
C THR A 201 26.82 -10.55 -7.16
N ILE A 202 26.89 -9.73 -6.12
CA ILE A 202 27.27 -8.32 -6.19
C ILE A 202 28.50 -8.04 -5.31
N PRO A 203 29.32 -7.02 -5.64
CA PRO A 203 30.47 -6.63 -4.81
C PRO A 203 30.06 -6.20 -3.40
N GLU A 204 30.87 -6.55 -2.40
CA GLU A 204 30.63 -6.24 -0.98
C GLU A 204 30.57 -4.73 -0.65
N ASP A 205 31.26 -3.92 -1.44
CA ASP A 205 31.37 -2.46 -1.31
C ASP A 205 30.24 -1.69 -2.04
N SER A 206 29.32 -2.42 -2.66
CA SER A 206 28.23 -1.85 -3.43
C SER A 206 27.14 -1.17 -2.60
N ASP A 207 26.35 -0.32 -3.26
CA ASP A 207 25.17 0.31 -2.66
C ASP A 207 24.15 -0.74 -2.19
N GLU A 208 23.93 -1.80 -2.98
CA GLU A 208 23.02 -2.89 -2.62
C GLU A 208 23.41 -3.54 -1.27
N MET A 209 24.69 -3.87 -1.07
CA MET A 209 25.16 -4.51 0.17
C MET A 209 25.10 -3.54 1.35
N LYS A 210 25.36 -2.25 1.15
CA LYS A 210 25.20 -1.22 2.19
C LYS A 210 23.73 -1.07 2.61
N ILE A 211 22.82 -1.05 1.64
CA ILE A 211 21.38 -0.93 1.88
C ILE A 211 20.84 -2.19 2.54
N GLN A 212 21.25 -3.38 2.08
CA GLN A 212 20.89 -4.65 2.71
C GLN A 212 21.30 -4.67 4.18
N LYS A 213 22.58 -4.38 4.49
CA LYS A 213 23.11 -4.33 5.86
C LYS A 213 22.34 -3.32 6.71
N SER A 214 22.03 -2.15 6.16
CA SER A 214 21.29 -1.11 6.86
C SER A 214 19.83 -1.51 7.13
N PHE A 215 19.15 -2.07 6.13
CA PHE A 215 17.75 -2.45 6.22
C PHE A 215 17.53 -3.61 7.19
N ILE A 216 18.37 -4.65 7.11
CA ILE A 216 18.36 -5.76 8.09
C ILE A 216 18.60 -5.23 9.50
N LYS A 217 19.54 -4.29 9.67
CA LYS A 217 19.81 -3.69 10.99
C LYS A 217 18.60 -2.91 11.52
N LEU A 218 17.89 -2.14 10.69
CA LEU A 218 16.66 -1.45 11.09
C LEU A 218 15.57 -2.44 11.53
N LEU A 219 15.34 -3.49 10.75
CA LEU A 219 14.35 -4.52 11.04
C LEU A 219 14.69 -5.29 12.32
N THR A 220 15.94 -5.70 12.49
CA THR A 220 16.38 -6.45 13.67
C THR A 220 16.44 -5.60 14.93
N ASN A 221 16.80 -4.31 14.82
CA ASN A 221 16.70 -3.38 15.94
C ASN A 221 15.25 -3.19 16.39
N PHE A 222 14.32 -3.01 15.46
CA PHE A 222 12.90 -2.91 15.80
C PHE A 222 12.42 -4.17 16.51
N ALA A 223 12.73 -5.36 15.99
CA ALA A 223 12.35 -6.62 16.60
C ALA A 223 12.93 -6.83 18.01
N LYS A 224 14.11 -6.26 18.30
CA LYS A 224 14.82 -6.45 19.57
C LYS A 224 14.55 -5.36 20.60
N TYR A 225 14.27 -4.13 20.17
CA TYR A 225 14.28 -2.94 21.02
C TYR A 225 13.05 -2.04 20.87
N ASP A 226 12.08 -2.40 20.01
CA ASP A 226 10.92 -1.57 19.66
C ASP A 226 11.27 -0.19 19.06
N ASP A 227 12.55 0.03 18.69
CA ASP A 227 13.07 1.24 18.04
C ASP A 227 14.06 0.82 16.93
N PRO A 228 13.75 1.10 15.65
CA PRO A 228 14.60 0.70 14.51
C PRO A 228 16.02 1.27 14.55
N THR A 229 16.22 2.36 15.27
CA THR A 229 17.49 3.09 15.38
C THR A 229 18.14 2.97 16.75
N ALA A 230 17.74 2.01 17.57
CA ALA A 230 18.23 1.85 18.95
C ALA A 230 19.75 1.61 19.05
N GLN A 231 20.34 0.82 18.14
CA GLN A 231 21.75 0.48 18.19
C GLN A 231 22.47 0.64 16.86
N GLY A 232 23.69 1.18 16.94
CA GLY A 232 24.61 1.34 15.82
C GLY A 232 24.15 2.33 14.74
N PHE A 233 23.20 3.20 15.07
CA PHE A 233 22.90 4.41 14.32
C PHE A 233 23.23 5.58 15.21
N GLU A 234 24.15 6.44 14.80
CA GLU A 234 24.37 7.69 15.52
C GLU A 234 23.14 8.58 15.31
N PRO A 235 22.55 9.18 16.37
CA PRO A 235 21.37 10.04 16.22
C PRO A 235 21.57 11.21 15.26
N SER A 236 22.82 11.67 15.10
CA SER A 236 23.22 12.70 14.13
C SER A 236 23.21 12.21 12.68
N GLN A 237 23.29 10.90 12.45
CA GLN A 237 23.24 10.28 11.13
C GLN A 237 21.81 9.89 10.75
N LEU A 238 21.08 9.24 11.65
CA LEU A 238 19.70 8.84 11.43
C LEU A 238 18.96 8.62 12.75
N LYS A 239 17.84 9.32 12.91
CA LYS A 239 16.80 8.96 13.88
C LYS A 239 15.50 8.68 13.14
N TRP A 240 15.06 7.43 13.13
CA TRP A 240 13.76 7.07 12.57
C TRP A 240 12.69 7.40 13.61
N LEU A 241 11.89 8.42 13.33
CA LEU A 241 10.79 8.83 14.19
C LEU A 241 9.52 8.05 13.84
N PRO A 242 8.70 7.66 14.83
CA PRO A 242 7.39 7.09 14.55
C PRO A 242 6.46 8.12 13.91
N VAL A 243 5.45 7.63 13.20
CA VAL A 243 4.32 8.41 12.69
C VAL A 243 3.69 9.16 13.87
N GLN A 244 3.50 10.47 13.70
CA GLN A 244 3.03 11.33 14.78
C GLN A 244 1.55 11.08 15.07
N SER A 245 1.20 10.98 16.35
CA SER A 245 -0.20 10.97 16.78
C SER A 245 -0.91 12.24 16.34
N CYS A 246 -2.21 12.15 16.05
CA CYS A 246 -3.02 13.31 15.70
C CYS A 246 -4.38 13.30 16.40
N ASP A 247 -5.01 14.46 16.47
CA ASP A 247 -6.32 14.62 17.09
C ASP A 247 -7.37 13.78 16.36
N ARG A 248 -8.20 13.05 17.10
CA ARG A 248 -9.22 12.13 16.57
C ARG A 248 -10.27 12.79 15.68
N ARG A 249 -10.52 14.09 15.89
CA ARG A 249 -11.58 14.88 15.25
C ARG A 249 -11.04 15.90 14.24
N SER A 250 -9.72 16.08 14.17
CA SER A 250 -9.08 16.98 13.22
C SER A 250 -8.87 16.32 11.87
N ASP A 251 -8.96 17.08 10.78
CA ASP A 251 -8.57 16.59 9.45
C ASP A 251 -7.04 16.45 9.29
N GLY A 252 -6.27 17.13 10.15
CA GLY A 252 -4.81 17.14 10.05
C GLY A 252 -4.19 15.77 10.32
N PHE A 253 -3.44 15.25 9.35
CA PHE A 253 -2.58 14.08 9.48
C PHE A 253 -1.31 14.30 8.67
N ASN A 254 -0.17 13.90 9.23
CA ASN A 254 1.10 13.93 8.53
C ASN A 254 1.71 12.53 8.52
N MET A 255 2.02 12.05 7.33
CA MET A 255 2.66 10.76 7.13
C MET A 255 4.17 10.97 7.05
N ASP A 256 4.82 10.93 8.21
CA ASP A 256 6.28 10.88 8.30
C ASP A 256 6.75 9.45 8.01
N CYS A 257 7.78 9.28 7.18
CA CYS A 257 8.32 7.97 6.85
C CYS A 257 9.82 7.97 6.65
N LEU A 258 10.44 6.80 6.79
CA LEU A 258 11.81 6.57 6.38
C LEU A 258 11.85 6.17 4.90
N LEU A 259 12.41 7.03 4.06
CA LEU A 259 12.78 6.67 2.70
C LEU A 259 14.09 5.87 2.72
N ILE A 260 14.03 4.65 2.22
CA ILE A 260 15.16 3.73 2.10
C ILE A 260 15.60 3.71 0.64
N ASP A 261 16.67 4.44 0.34
CA ASP A 261 17.34 4.48 -0.95
C ASP A 261 18.87 4.36 -0.71
N LYS A 262 19.72 4.88 -1.60
CA LYS A 262 21.16 5.06 -1.37
C LYS A 262 21.47 5.76 -0.05
N ASN A 263 20.61 6.69 0.35
CA ASN A 263 20.68 7.37 1.63
C ASN A 263 19.37 7.15 2.39
N LEU A 264 19.47 6.84 3.68
CA LEU A 264 18.32 6.75 4.57
C LEU A 264 17.89 8.15 4.99
N LYS A 265 16.63 8.51 4.78
CA LYS A 265 16.14 9.86 5.06
C LYS A 265 14.72 9.87 5.58
N MET A 266 14.47 10.60 6.66
CA MET A 266 13.11 10.94 7.08
C MET A 266 12.50 11.93 6.10
N VAL A 267 11.33 11.58 5.57
CA VAL A 267 10.53 12.43 4.66
C VAL A 267 9.12 12.56 5.21
N ARG A 268 8.47 13.69 4.91
CA ARG A 268 7.11 13.99 5.36
C ARG A 268 6.20 14.16 4.17
N ASN A 269 5.05 13.49 4.21
CA ASN A 269 3.99 13.58 3.19
C ASN A 269 4.52 13.37 1.77
N LEU A 270 5.32 12.32 1.56
CA LEU A 270 5.74 11.94 0.22
C LEU A 270 4.50 11.69 -0.65
N ASN A 271 4.53 12.12 -1.92
CA ASN A 271 3.39 12.03 -2.85
C ASN A 271 2.14 12.81 -2.40
N ARG A 272 2.33 13.91 -1.67
CA ARG A 272 1.26 14.74 -1.09
C ARG A 272 0.05 14.96 -2.01
N GLU A 273 0.27 15.45 -3.23
CA GLU A 273 -0.82 15.75 -4.17
C GLU A 273 -1.65 14.51 -4.53
N ARG A 274 -0.98 13.36 -4.71
CA ARG A 274 -1.63 12.08 -5.02
C ARG A 274 -2.42 11.58 -3.83
N VAL A 275 -1.86 11.67 -2.63
CA VAL A 275 -2.55 11.34 -1.38
C VAL A 275 -3.76 12.26 -1.15
N GLU A 276 -3.62 13.56 -1.39
CA GLU A 276 -4.69 14.54 -1.24
C GLU A 276 -5.85 14.30 -2.22
N LEU A 277 -5.58 13.88 -3.46
CA LEU A 277 -6.62 13.44 -4.41
C LEU A 277 -7.49 12.34 -3.77
N TRP A 278 -6.87 11.22 -3.36
CA TRP A 278 -7.61 10.08 -2.82
C TRP A 278 -8.32 10.41 -1.50
N ARG A 279 -7.67 11.17 -0.61
CA ARG A 279 -8.31 11.68 0.62
C ARG A 279 -9.57 12.49 0.31
N GLY A 280 -9.49 13.36 -0.70
CA GLY A 280 -10.64 14.14 -1.18
C GLY A 280 -11.78 13.24 -1.67
N LEU A 281 -11.46 12.16 -2.39
CA LEU A 281 -12.46 11.19 -2.84
C LEU A 281 -13.14 10.46 -1.66
N PHE A 282 -12.38 10.04 -0.64
CA PHE A 282 -12.99 9.43 0.55
C PHE A 282 -13.88 10.40 1.32
N LYS A 283 -13.46 11.65 1.50
CA LYS A 283 -14.30 12.66 2.15
C LYS A 283 -15.60 12.90 1.40
N LYS A 284 -15.55 12.87 0.06
CA LYS A 284 -16.70 13.08 -0.80
C LYS A 284 -17.67 11.89 -0.81
N TYR A 285 -17.16 10.66 -0.87
CA TYR A 285 -17.99 9.47 -1.14
C TYR A 285 -18.09 8.47 0.02
N LYS A 286 -17.25 8.58 1.06
CA LYS A 286 -17.26 7.69 2.24
C LYS A 286 -17.17 8.52 3.53
N ASN A 287 -18.28 9.15 3.89
CA ASN A 287 -18.35 9.96 5.12
C ASN A 287 -17.95 9.14 6.35
N GLY A 288 -17.14 9.71 7.25
CA GLY A 288 -16.62 9.02 8.44
C GLY A 288 -15.52 7.98 8.18
N TYR A 289 -15.09 7.79 6.93
CA TYR A 289 -14.09 6.75 6.61
C TYR A 289 -12.70 7.08 7.17
N LEU A 290 -12.23 8.32 7.05
CA LEU A 290 -10.89 8.72 7.51
C LEU A 290 -10.86 9.01 9.01
N TYR A 291 -11.86 9.74 9.51
CA TYR A 291 -11.98 10.17 10.90
C TYR A 291 -13.44 10.46 11.24
N GLU A 292 -13.78 10.46 12.53
CA GLU A 292 -15.09 10.89 13.01
C GLU A 292 -15.26 12.39 12.72
N GLN A 293 -16.15 12.74 11.80
CA GLN A 293 -16.59 14.13 11.68
C GLN A 293 -17.43 14.43 12.92
N GLY A 294 -17.00 15.39 13.74
CA GLY A 294 -17.84 15.88 14.83
C GLY A 294 -19.22 16.22 14.27
N LYS A 295 -20.30 15.79 14.93
CA LYS A 295 -21.65 16.23 14.56
C LYS A 295 -21.59 17.74 14.41
N SER A 296 -21.77 18.26 13.19
CA SER A 296 -22.13 19.65 13.07
C SER A 296 -23.38 19.78 13.93
N GLN A 297 -23.31 20.61 14.97
CA GLN A 297 -24.52 21.20 15.50
C GLN A 297 -25.08 22.04 14.35
N LEU A 298 -25.84 21.40 13.47
CA LEU A 298 -26.89 22.06 12.74
C LEU A 298 -27.89 22.48 13.83
N ASN A 299 -27.60 23.63 14.43
CA ASN A 299 -28.54 24.37 15.23
C ASN A 299 -29.73 24.70 14.31
N CYS A 300 -30.91 24.24 14.73
CA CYS A 300 -32.27 24.65 14.37
C CYS A 300 -32.49 25.21 12.95
#